data_AF-A0A9D7P9L9-F1
#
_entry.id   AF-A0A9D7P9L9-F1
#
_cell.length_a   1.000
_cell.length_b   1.000
_cell.length_c   1.000
_cell.angle_alpha   90.00
_cell.angle_beta   90.00
_cell.angle_gamma   90.00
#
_symmetry.space_group_name_H-M   'P 1'
#
loop_
_entity.id
_entity.type
_entity.pdbx_description
1 polymer ?
#
loop_
_entity_poly.entity_id
_entity_poly.type
_entity_poly.pdbx_seq_one_letter_code
_entity_poly.pdbx_strand_id
1 'polypeptide(L)' 'MNGEAEDSERYLVHAICQGGASMSYVLRVDGVAASSSEIKCGVDTVSSAFVGPADLVEIELTGSYSTSFEALAEVVPER' A
#
# COMPACT_ATOMS: atom_id res chain seq x y z
N MET A 1 -5.74 -0.65 -36.00
CA MET A 1 -6.37 -0.74 -34.66
C MET A 1 -5.60 0.24 -33.79
N ASN A 2 -6.18 1.41 -33.54
CA ASN A 2 -5.55 2.50 -32.78
C ASN A 2 -5.92 2.34 -31.30
N GLY A 3 -4.95 2.62 -30.44
CA GLY A 3 -4.90 2.21 -29.04
C GLY A 3 -5.98 2.78 -28.13
N GLU A 4 -6.45 1.91 -27.25
CA GLU A 4 -7.00 2.31 -25.96
C GLU A 4 -5.80 2.61 -25.05
N ALA A 5 -5.64 3.87 -24.68
CA ALA A 5 -4.91 4.18 -23.46
C ALA A 5 -5.76 3.57 -22.34
N GLU A 6 -5.37 2.40 -21.83
CA GLU A 6 -6.01 1.82 -20.66
C GLU A 6 -5.91 2.85 -19.55
N ASP A 7 -7.06 3.40 -19.15
CA ASP A 7 -7.23 4.36 -18.05
C ASP A 7 -6.65 3.70 -16.80
N SER A 8 -5.36 3.95 -16.57
CA SER A 8 -4.61 3.24 -15.55
C SER A 8 -4.77 4.04 -14.28
N GLU A 9 -5.72 3.58 -13.44
CA GLU A 9 -5.96 4.16 -12.13
C GLU A 9 -4.65 4.21 -11.33
N ARG A 10 -4.40 5.35 -10.68
CA ARG A 10 -3.25 5.52 -9.79
C ARG A 10 -3.72 5.39 -8.37
N TYR A 11 -3.09 4.51 -7.61
CA TYR A 11 -3.40 4.32 -6.20
C TYR A 11 -2.24 4.83 -5.36
N LEU A 12 -2.59 5.53 -4.28
CA LEU A 12 -1.66 5.93 -3.24
C LEU A 12 -2.09 5.24 -1.94
N VAL A 13 -1.17 4.45 -1.39
CA VAL A 13 -1.42 3.76 -0.12
C VAL A 13 -0.63 4.43 0.98
N HIS A 14 -1.38 4.95 1.95
CA HIS A 14 -0.88 5.53 3.18
C HIS A 14 -1.08 4.55 4.32
N ALA A 15 -0.02 4.27 5.08
CA ALA A 15 -0.16 3.51 6.32
C ALA A 15 0.68 4.11 7.44
N ILE A 16 0.09 4.07 8.63
CA ILE A 16 0.73 4.46 9.88
C ILE A 16 0.66 3.28 10.84
N CYS A 17 1.72 3.10 11.62
CA CYS A 17 1.69 2.19 12.74
C CYS A 17 2.13 2.91 14.02
N GLN A 18 1.51 2.54 15.13
CA GLN A 18 1.78 3.12 16.44
C GLN A 18 2.39 2.07 17.38
N GLY A 19 3.47 2.45 18.04
CA GLY A 19 4.25 1.58 18.93
C GLY A 19 5.74 1.91 18.87
N GLY A 20 6.55 1.19 19.64
CA GLY A 20 8.01 1.39 19.71
C GLY A 20 8.84 0.40 18.89
N ALA A 21 8.22 -0.37 17.97
CA ALA A 21 8.85 -1.46 17.24
C ALA A 21 8.91 -1.22 15.73
N SER A 22 9.86 -1.87 15.06
CA SER A 22 9.86 -2.05 13.60
C SER A 22 8.85 -3.13 13.20
N MET A 23 8.22 -2.95 12.04
CA MET A 23 7.24 -3.88 11.47
C MET A 23 7.49 -4.06 9.97
N SER A 24 7.45 -5.30 9.49
CA SER A 24 7.49 -5.60 8.06
C SER A 24 6.08 -5.71 7.48
N TYR A 25 5.89 -5.16 6.29
CA TYR A 25 4.63 -5.22 5.56
C TYR A 25 4.85 -5.64 4.10
N VAL A 26 3.79 -6.19 3.51
CA VAL A 26 3.69 -6.51 2.08
C VAL A 26 2.45 -5.84 1.53
N LEU A 27 2.62 -4.99 0.51
CA LEU A 27 1.53 -4.46 -0.29
C LEU A 27 1.12 -5.51 -1.32
N ARG A 28 -0.16 -5.89 -1.30
CA ARG A 28 -0.77 -6.78 -2.29
C ARG A 28 -1.78 -6.02 -3.14
N VAL A 29 -1.74 -6.28 -4.45
CA VAL A 29 -2.72 -5.81 -5.43
C VAL A 29 -3.33 -7.06 -6.06
N ASP A 30 -4.64 -7.24 -5.89
CA ASP A 30 -5.38 -8.43 -6.32
C ASP A 30 -4.71 -9.75 -5.86
N GLY A 31 -4.20 -9.75 -4.62
CA GLY A 31 -3.49 -10.87 -3.99
C GLY A 31 -2.03 -11.03 -4.40
N VAL A 32 -1.55 -10.30 -5.42
CA VAL A 32 -0.15 -10.34 -5.89
C VAL A 32 0.71 -9.35 -5.10
N ALA A 33 1.86 -9.80 -4.60
CA ALA A 33 2.79 -8.92 -3.89
C ALA A 33 3.39 -7.88 -4.86
N ALA A 34 3.03 -6.61 -4.65
CA ALA A 34 3.50 -5.49 -5.45
C ALA A 34 4.74 -4.83 -4.82
N SER A 35 4.83 -4.78 -3.49
CA SER A 35 5.96 -4.21 -2.77
C SER A 35 6.05 -4.77 -1.35
N SER A 36 7.23 -4.69 -0.73
CA SER A 36 7.41 -5.02 0.68
C SER A 36 8.48 -4.12 1.31
N SER A 37 8.31 -3.79 2.59
CA SER A 37 9.29 -2.99 3.33
C SER A 37 9.15 -3.14 4.84
N GLU A 38 10.13 -2.60 5.55
CA GLU A 38 10.07 -2.42 7.00
C GLU A 38 9.75 -0.95 7.32
N ILE A 39 8.90 -0.73 8.32
CA ILE A 39 8.56 0.58 8.88
C ILE A 39 8.83 0.63 10.37
N LYS A 40 9.31 1.78 10.87
CA LYS A 40 9.39 2.05 12.31
C LYS A 40 8.11 2.74 12.77
N CYS A 41 7.38 2.10 13.68
CA CYS A 41 6.15 2.67 14.21
C CYS A 41 6.41 3.98 14.97
N GLY A 42 5.46 4.92 14.83
CA GLY A 42 5.55 6.26 15.41
C GLY A 42 6.54 7.22 14.74
N VAL A 43 7.26 6.78 13.71
CA VAL A 43 8.25 7.58 12.99
C VAL A 43 8.00 7.58 11.49
N ASP A 44 7.86 6.39 10.90
CA ASP A 44 7.73 6.23 9.47
C ASP A 44 6.25 6.23 9.05
N THR A 45 6.01 6.73 7.83
CA THR A 45 4.72 6.62 7.14
C THR A 45 4.95 5.84 5.86
N VAL A 46 4.14 4.82 5.59
CA VAL A 46 4.16 4.14 4.29
C VAL A 46 3.54 5.08 3.26
N SER A 47 4.22 5.27 2.14
CA SER A 47 3.66 5.90 0.94
C SER A 47 4.10 5.08 -0.26
N SER A 48 3.21 4.22 -0.75
CA SER A 48 3.46 3.40 -1.93
C SER A 48 2.47 3.80 -3.02
N ALA A 49 3.01 4.10 -4.21
CA ALA A 49 2.22 4.41 -5.38
C ALA A 49 2.24 3.22 -6.35
N PHE A 50 1.09 2.89 -6.92
CA PHE A 50 0.95 1.89 -7.97
C PHE A 50 0.08 2.45 -9.10
N VAL A 51 0.32 1.99 -10.32
CA VAL A 51 -0.42 2.39 -11.54
C VAL A 51 -0.88 1.12 -12.24
N GLY A 52 -2.18 1.01 -12.45
CA GLY A 52 -2.80 -0.14 -13.11
C GLY A 52 -4.17 -0.44 -12.51
N PRO A 53 -4.99 -1.29 -13.17
CA PRO A 53 -6.28 -1.70 -12.63
C PRO A 53 -6.08 -2.49 -11.32
N ALA A 54 -6.94 -2.24 -10.33
CA ALA A 54 -6.95 -2.98 -9.07
C ALA A 54 -8.39 -3.08 -8.53
N ASP A 55 -8.86 -4.30 -8.31
CA ASP A 55 -10.14 -4.55 -7.62
C ASP A 55 -9.96 -4.49 -6.10
N LEU A 56 -8.77 -4.90 -5.62
CA LEU A 56 -8.46 -4.98 -4.20
C LEU A 56 -6.99 -4.60 -3.92
N VAL A 57 -6.81 -3.65 -3.00
CA VAL A 57 -5.49 -3.23 -2.49
C VAL A 57 -5.43 -3.48 -0.99
N GLU A 58 -4.45 -4.29 -0.57
CA GLU A 58 -4.32 -4.74 0.82
C GLU A 58 -2.89 -4.56 1.32
N ILE A 59 -2.75 -4.26 2.61
CA ILE A 59 -1.47 -4.36 3.31
C ILE A 59 -1.53 -5.56 4.25
N GLU A 60 -0.66 -6.53 4.01
CA GLU A 60 -0.43 -7.67 4.88
C GLU A 60 0.74 -7.37 5.82
N LEU A 61 0.55 -7.59 7.12
CA LEU A 61 1.58 -7.41 8.13
C LEU A 61 2.26 -8.75 8.39
N THR A 62 3.57 -8.84 8.17
CA THR A 62 4.29 -10.11 8.28
C THR A 62 4.98 -10.22 9.63
N GLY A 63 4.36 -10.88 10.61
CA GLY A 63 4.92 -11.08 11.96
C GLY A 63 3.87 -11.01 13.07
N SER A 64 4.31 -11.16 14.32
CA SER A 64 3.46 -10.98 15.51
C SER A 64 3.75 -9.62 16.13
N TYR A 65 2.76 -8.74 16.07
CA TYR A 65 2.91 -7.37 16.54
C TYR A 65 1.79 -7.04 17.51
N SER A 66 2.15 -6.40 18.62
CA SER A 66 1.20 -5.84 19.60
C SER A 66 0.87 -4.37 19.29
N THR A 67 1.14 -3.91 18.07
CA THR A 67 1.01 -2.52 17.63
C THR A 67 -0.29 -2.30 16.88
N SER A 68 -0.85 -1.10 17.00
CA SER A 68 -1.97 -0.65 16.17
C SER A 68 -1.47 -0.24 14.79
N PHE A 69 -2.17 -0.68 13.74
CA PHE A 69 -1.86 -0.39 12.34
C PHE A 69 -3.11 0.12 11.64
N GLU A 70 -2.98 1.25 10.94
CA GLU A 70 -4.05 1.84 10.14
C GLU A 70 -3.51 2.09 8.73
N ALA A 71 -4.28 1.67 7.72
CA ALA A 71 -3.95 1.89 6.32
C ALA A 71 -5.16 2.43 5.57
N LEU A 72 -4.88 3.32 4.62
CA LEU A 72 -5.83 3.92 3.70
C LEU A 72 -5.24 3.83 2.29
N ALA A 73 -6.01 3.28 1.36
CA ALA A 73 -5.71 3.35 -0.06
C ALA A 73 -6.64 4.38 -0.71
N GLU A 74 -6.08 5.34 -1.43
CA GLU A 74 -6.81 6.37 -2.15
C GLU A 74 -6.55 6.28 -3.64
N VAL A 75 -7.59 6.43 -4.45
CA VAL A 75 -7.48 6.57 -5.91
C VAL A 75 -7.14 8.02 -6.23
N VAL A 76 -6.03 8.23 -6.94
CA VAL A 76 -5.55 9.53 -7.36
C VAL A 76 -5.94 9.74 -8.82
N PRO A 77 -6.89 10.65 -9.12
CA PRO A 77 -7.27 10.91 -10.51
C PRO A 77 -6.11 11.51 -11.29
N GLU A 78 -5.95 11.10 -12.56
CA GLU A 78 -5.02 11.75 -13.48
C GLU A 78 -5.50 13.19 -13.74
N ARG A 79 -4.60 14.17 -13.57
CA ARG A 79 -4.90 15.60 -13.77
C ARG A 79 -4.92 15.97 -15.25
#